data_AF-A0A0C2CYN0-F1
#
_entry.id   AF-A0A0C2CYN0-F1
#
_cell.length_a   1.000
_cell.length_b   1.000
_cell.length_c   1.000
_cell.angle_alpha   90.00
_cell.angle_beta   90.00
_cell.angle_gamma   90.00
#
_symmetry.space_group_name_H-M   'P 1'
#
loop_
_entity.id
_entity.type
_entity.pdbx_description
1 polymer ?
#
loop_
_entity_poly.entity_id
_entity_poly.type
_entity_poly.pdbx_seq_one_letter_code
_entity_poly.pdbx_strand_id
1 'polypeptide(L)'
;MLVSMPAQLPLSCSCGHVRGEAKLVGRELRLACHCADCQAFTHFLDRPDELLDAYGATEVVQLPPARIEITQGAEQLACMRLSPIGLMRWYTSCCDTPVANTMTNPGVPFTGLMLAFAGPNVDASTRDQLLGPIRARVNGPARQRDPDAPPVTVAKFPLGTILRSIQVLAGGWFRNEHTPSPFFDGTTGAPRATPRVLSEDEREKLRERVLTWA
;
A
#
# COMPACT_ATOMS: atom_id res chain seq x y z
N MET A 1 26.52 13.68 12.04
CA MET A 1 25.18 13.19 11.69
C MET A 1 25.02 13.40 10.19
N LEU A 2 25.18 12.35 9.38
CA LEU A 2 24.98 12.45 7.93
C LEU A 2 23.49 12.70 7.69
N VAL A 3 23.15 13.92 7.28
CA VAL A 3 21.84 14.19 6.68
C VAL A 3 21.86 13.46 5.34
N SER A 4 21.39 12.21 5.33
CA SER A 4 21.21 11.44 4.10
C SER A 4 20.27 12.25 3.20
N MET A 5 20.71 12.55 1.98
CA MET A 5 19.88 13.24 0.99
C MET A 5 18.57 12.47 0.79
N PRO A 6 17.43 13.16 0.57
CA PRO A 6 16.18 12.45 0.32
C PRO A 6 16.34 11.59 -0.94
N ALA A 7 16.23 10.27 -0.77
CA ALA A 7 16.24 9.33 -1.88
C ALA A 7 14.86 9.33 -2.55
N GLN A 8 14.83 9.11 -3.86
CA GLN A 8 13.58 8.97 -4.62
C GLN A 8 13.33 7.51 -4.94
N LEU A 9 12.11 7.05 -4.70
CA LEU A 9 11.61 5.77 -5.17
C LEU A 9 10.80 6.03 -6.45
N PRO A 10 11.28 5.66 -7.64
CA PRO A 10 10.50 5.78 -8.85
C PRO A 10 9.30 4.84 -8.80
N LEU A 11 8.15 5.31 -9.29
CA LEU A 11 6.88 4.58 -9.30
C LEU A 11 6.41 4.36 -10.73
N SER A 12 5.85 3.19 -10.99
CA SER A 12 5.26 2.84 -12.28
C SER A 12 4.22 1.74 -12.11
N CYS A 13 3.12 1.85 -12.84
CA CYS A 13 2.25 0.69 -13.04
C CYS A 13 2.92 -0.32 -13.99
N SER A 14 2.43 -1.55 -13.99
CA SER A 14 3.00 -2.65 -14.80
C SER A 14 3.00 -2.37 -16.31
N CYS A 15 2.00 -1.66 -16.84
CA CYS A 15 1.98 -1.26 -18.25
C CYS A 15 2.70 0.08 -18.55
N GLY A 16 3.25 0.75 -17.53
CA GLY A 16 4.02 1.99 -17.68
C GLY A 16 3.23 3.26 -18.00
N HIS A 17 1.90 3.21 -18.09
CA HIS A 17 1.04 4.37 -18.40
C HIS A 17 0.90 5.36 -17.25
N VAL A 18 0.94 4.85 -16.01
CA VAL A 18 0.95 5.64 -14.78
C VAL A 18 2.35 5.62 -14.19
N ARG A 19 2.93 6.79 -13.94
CA ARG A 19 4.29 6.97 -13.42
C ARG A 19 4.33 8.07 -12.37
N GLY A 20 5.35 8.02 -11.52
CA GLY A 20 5.52 8.99 -10.46
C GLY A 20 6.80 8.76 -9.67
N GLU A 21 6.86 9.40 -8.51
CA GLU A 21 7.93 9.22 -7.54
C GLU A 21 7.42 9.32 -6.11
N ALA A 22 8.08 8.60 -5.21
CA ALA A 22 7.92 8.77 -3.77
C ALA A 22 9.22 9.29 -3.15
N LYS A 23 9.12 10.42 -2.44
CA LYS A 23 10.24 11.02 -1.69
C LYS A 23 10.44 10.31 -0.35
N LEU A 24 11.61 9.72 -0.19
CA LEU A 24 12.02 9.02 1.02
C LEU A 24 12.89 9.91 1.90
N VAL A 25 12.67 9.86 3.23
CA VAL A 25 13.45 10.64 4.21
C VAL A 25 14.09 9.74 5.28
N GLY A 26 14.14 8.43 5.04
CA GLY A 26 14.66 7.44 5.98
C GLY A 26 13.76 7.23 7.21
N ARG A 27 12.50 7.69 7.14
CA ARG A 27 11.53 7.58 8.25
C ARG A 27 10.38 6.62 7.98
N GLU A 28 10.31 6.11 6.78
CA GLU A 28 9.25 5.25 6.28
C GLU A 28 9.20 3.93 7.05
N LEU A 29 8.02 3.30 7.07
CA LEU A 29 7.79 2.02 7.74
C LEU A 29 7.39 0.96 6.71
N ARG A 30 8.37 0.16 6.28
CA ARG A 30 8.18 -0.98 5.38
C ARG A 30 7.70 -2.22 6.14
N LEU A 31 6.61 -2.80 5.68
CA LEU A 31 5.88 -3.90 6.32
C LEU A 31 5.45 -4.93 5.27
N ALA A 32 5.24 -6.17 5.72
CA ALA A 32 4.54 -7.20 4.97
C ALA A 32 3.19 -7.46 5.67
N CYS A 33 2.08 -7.10 5.04
CA CYS A 33 0.74 -7.19 5.62
C CYS A 33 0.03 -8.48 5.17
N HIS A 34 -0.42 -9.28 6.13
CA HIS A 34 -1.03 -10.59 5.95
C HIS A 34 -2.56 -10.58 6.10
N CYS A 35 -3.18 -9.39 6.14
CA CYS A 35 -4.59 -9.35 6.50
C CYS A 35 -5.46 -9.89 5.38
N ALA A 36 -6.58 -10.52 5.76
CA ALA A 36 -7.56 -11.02 4.80
C ALA A 36 -8.01 -9.94 3.81
N ASP A 37 -8.06 -8.68 4.22
CA ASP A 37 -8.40 -7.57 3.34
C ASP A 37 -7.27 -7.20 2.35
N CYS A 38 -5.98 -7.40 2.70
CA CYS A 38 -4.87 -7.24 1.76
C CYS A 38 -4.88 -8.36 0.72
N GLN A 39 -5.12 -9.59 1.14
CA GLN A 39 -5.28 -10.73 0.24
C GLN A 39 -6.51 -10.56 -0.65
N ALA A 40 -7.69 -10.25 -0.09
CA ALA A 40 -8.90 -10.02 -0.87
C ALA A 40 -8.73 -8.92 -1.93
N PHE A 41 -7.90 -7.89 -1.67
CA PHE A 41 -7.61 -6.87 -2.66
C PHE A 41 -6.81 -7.39 -3.85
N THR A 42 -5.84 -8.29 -3.66
CA THR A 42 -5.09 -8.88 -4.80
C THR A 42 -5.98 -9.82 -5.62
N HIS A 43 -6.95 -10.50 -4.99
CA HIS A 43 -7.98 -11.26 -5.71
C HIS A 43 -8.98 -10.37 -6.44
N PHE A 44 -9.33 -9.20 -5.90
CA PHE A 44 -10.14 -8.22 -6.61
C PHE A 44 -9.46 -7.76 -7.90
N LEU A 45 -8.14 -7.59 -7.87
CA LEU A 45 -7.31 -7.25 -9.04
C LEU A 45 -6.96 -8.45 -9.92
N ASP A 46 -7.48 -9.65 -9.59
CA ASP A 46 -7.24 -10.91 -10.29
C ASP A 46 -5.76 -11.31 -10.46
N ARG A 47 -4.90 -10.86 -9.53
CA ARG A 47 -3.44 -11.05 -9.60
C ARG A 47 -2.81 -11.50 -8.27
N PRO A 48 -3.39 -12.45 -7.52
CA PRO A 48 -2.86 -12.86 -6.22
C PRO A 48 -1.45 -13.47 -6.30
N ASP A 49 -1.16 -14.28 -7.32
CA ASP A 49 0.13 -14.96 -7.48
C ASP A 49 1.29 -14.00 -7.77
N GLU A 50 0.99 -12.84 -8.37
CA GLU A 50 1.99 -11.82 -8.67
C GLU A 50 2.18 -10.84 -7.51
N LEU A 51 1.09 -10.51 -6.80
CA LEU A 51 1.06 -9.41 -5.83
C LEU A 51 1.28 -9.86 -4.37
N LEU A 52 1.13 -11.14 -4.07
CA LEU A 52 1.41 -11.71 -2.75
C LEU A 52 2.79 -12.36 -2.73
N ASP A 53 3.52 -12.18 -1.63
CA ASP A 53 4.76 -12.93 -1.41
C ASP A 53 4.44 -14.43 -1.19
N ALA A 54 5.48 -15.27 -1.17
CA ALA A 54 5.34 -16.71 -0.94
C ALA A 54 4.59 -17.08 0.36
N TYR A 55 4.44 -16.13 1.28
CA TYR A 55 3.74 -16.29 2.53
C TYR A 55 2.37 -15.62 2.56
N GLY A 56 1.85 -15.14 1.42
CA GLY A 56 0.53 -14.50 1.32
C GLY A 56 0.50 -13.05 1.80
N ALA A 57 1.63 -12.35 1.84
CA ALA A 57 1.72 -10.96 2.28
C ALA A 57 1.69 -9.97 1.12
N THR A 58 1.05 -8.82 1.32
CA THR A 58 1.28 -7.63 0.51
C THR A 58 2.39 -6.78 1.12
N GLU A 59 3.41 -6.46 0.33
CA GLU A 59 4.49 -5.57 0.73
C GLU A 59 4.07 -4.09 0.62
N VAL A 60 4.16 -3.37 1.73
CA VAL A 60 3.73 -1.97 1.82
C VAL A 60 4.78 -1.11 2.51
N VAL A 61 4.82 0.17 2.15
CA VAL A 61 5.58 1.18 2.88
C VAL A 61 4.67 2.31 3.33
N GLN A 62 4.70 2.61 4.63
CA GLN A 62 3.94 3.73 5.18
C GLN A 62 4.72 5.03 5.03
N LEU A 63 4.09 6.02 4.38
CA LEU A 63 4.56 7.40 4.25
C LEU A 63 3.36 8.36 4.08
N PRO A 64 3.56 9.68 4.27
CA PRO A 64 2.52 10.67 4.00
C PRO A 64 2.21 10.83 2.49
N PRO A 65 0.97 11.16 2.11
CA PRO A 65 0.59 11.33 0.70
C PRO A 65 1.32 12.49 0.01
N ALA A 66 1.70 13.55 0.74
CA ALA A 66 2.46 14.68 0.18
C ALA A 66 3.87 14.31 -0.30
N ARG A 67 4.32 13.08 -0.03
CA ARG A 67 5.59 12.56 -0.52
C ARG A 67 5.43 11.70 -1.77
N ILE A 68 4.22 11.56 -2.29
CA ILE A 68 3.93 10.77 -3.48
C ILE A 68 3.44 11.73 -4.55
N GLU A 69 4.11 11.72 -5.69
CA GLU A 69 3.74 12.50 -6.86
C GLU A 69 3.47 11.55 -8.02
N ILE A 70 2.31 11.70 -8.67
CA ILE A 70 2.00 11.01 -9.92
C ILE A 70 2.23 12.02 -11.04
N THR A 71 3.27 11.78 -11.84
CA THR A 71 3.74 12.68 -12.90
C THR A 71 3.09 12.38 -14.25
N GLN A 72 2.53 11.18 -14.40
CA GLN A 72 1.83 10.75 -15.62
C GLN A 72 0.68 9.80 -15.27
N GLY A 73 -0.45 9.93 -15.97
CA GLY A 73 -1.55 8.96 -15.91
C GLY A 73 -2.40 9.04 -14.64
N ALA A 74 -2.47 10.20 -13.97
CA ALA A 74 -3.25 10.36 -12.73
C ALA A 74 -4.75 10.11 -12.95
N GLU A 75 -5.26 10.36 -14.15
CA GLU A 75 -6.63 10.06 -14.57
C GLU A 75 -6.94 8.57 -14.62
N GLN A 76 -5.92 7.71 -14.66
CA GLN A 76 -6.07 6.25 -14.65
C GLN A 76 -6.18 5.70 -13.23
N LEU A 77 -6.02 6.52 -12.19
CA LEU A 77 -6.23 6.08 -10.81
C LEU A 77 -7.71 5.71 -10.59
N ALA A 78 -7.92 4.52 -10.07
CA ALA A 78 -9.21 4.02 -9.64
C ALA A 78 -9.16 3.73 -8.13
N CYS A 79 -10.32 3.70 -7.49
CA CYS A 79 -10.44 3.39 -6.08
C CYS A 79 -11.55 2.37 -5.84
N MET A 80 -11.31 1.47 -4.91
CA MET A 80 -12.33 0.56 -4.39
C MET A 80 -12.28 0.50 -2.86
N ARG A 81 -13.37 0.05 -2.22
CA ARG A 81 -13.43 -0.24 -0.78
C ARG A 81 -14.08 -1.59 -0.55
N LEU A 82 -13.44 -2.44 0.27
CA LEU A 82 -13.96 -3.78 0.58
C LEU A 82 -15.22 -3.71 1.45
N SER A 83 -15.43 -2.59 2.14
CA SER A 83 -16.62 -2.31 2.94
C SER A 83 -16.87 -0.81 3.04
N PRO A 84 -18.07 -0.38 3.47
CA PRO A 84 -18.42 1.04 3.63
C PRO A 84 -17.59 1.80 4.68
N ILE A 85 -16.84 1.12 5.54
CA ILE A 85 -15.98 1.71 6.59
C ILE A 85 -14.49 1.40 6.41
N GLY A 86 -14.13 0.56 5.42
CA GLY A 86 -12.75 0.15 5.17
C GLY A 86 -11.88 1.23 4.53
N LEU A 87 -10.59 0.92 4.41
CA LEU A 87 -9.59 1.75 3.72
C LEU A 87 -9.99 2.01 2.26
N MET A 88 -9.55 3.16 1.76
CA MET A 88 -9.56 3.49 0.34
C MET A 88 -8.41 2.72 -0.32
N ARG A 89 -8.70 1.85 -1.28
CA ARG A 89 -7.71 1.02 -1.97
C ARG A 89 -7.57 1.50 -3.41
N TRP A 90 -6.43 2.12 -3.69
CA TRP A 90 -6.09 2.74 -4.96
C TRP A 90 -5.34 1.76 -5.85
N TYR A 91 -5.71 1.74 -7.13
CA TYR A 91 -5.09 0.94 -8.18
C TYR A 91 -5.17 1.69 -9.50
N THR A 92 -4.48 1.21 -10.53
CA THR A 92 -4.60 1.76 -11.87
C THR A 92 -5.64 0.98 -12.69
N SER A 93 -6.57 1.68 -13.33
CA SER A 93 -7.60 1.05 -14.19
C SER A 93 -7.04 0.49 -15.50
N CYS A 94 -5.87 0.96 -15.94
CA CYS A 94 -5.25 0.53 -17.20
C CYS A 94 -4.64 -0.88 -17.15
N CYS A 95 -4.31 -1.41 -15.96
CA CYS A 95 -3.64 -2.71 -15.82
C CYS A 95 -3.76 -3.30 -14.40
N ASP A 96 -4.71 -2.83 -13.60
CA ASP A 96 -4.98 -3.31 -12.24
C ASP A 96 -3.74 -3.34 -11.33
N THR A 97 -2.81 -2.39 -11.50
CA THR A 97 -1.64 -2.33 -10.62
C THR A 97 -2.04 -1.68 -9.29
N PRO A 98 -1.87 -2.34 -8.14
CA PRO A 98 -2.19 -1.74 -6.85
C PRO A 98 -1.23 -0.60 -6.56
N VAL A 99 -1.76 0.56 -6.14
CA VAL A 99 -0.98 1.78 -5.90
C VAL A 99 -0.80 2.02 -4.41
N ALA A 100 -1.89 2.16 -3.67
CA ALA A 100 -1.82 2.61 -2.28
C ALA A 100 -3.09 2.29 -1.49
N ASN A 101 -2.97 2.29 -0.16
CA ASN A 101 -4.11 2.40 0.75
C ASN A 101 -4.09 3.75 1.47
N THR A 102 -5.24 4.42 1.58
CA THR A 102 -5.38 5.63 2.39
C THR A 102 -6.56 5.52 3.37
N MET A 103 -6.57 6.40 4.37
CA MET A 103 -7.77 6.63 5.17
C MET A 103 -8.85 7.30 4.32
N THR A 104 -10.11 7.23 4.75
CA THR A 104 -11.22 7.96 4.13
C THR A 104 -11.17 9.45 4.43
N ASN A 105 -10.68 9.83 5.61
CA ASN A 105 -10.43 11.21 5.97
C ASN A 105 -9.11 11.69 5.32
N PRO A 106 -9.14 12.62 4.34
CA PRO A 106 -7.95 13.12 3.66
C PRO A 106 -7.02 13.92 4.58
N GLY A 107 -7.50 14.37 5.75
CA GLY A 107 -6.68 15.05 6.75
C GLY A 107 -5.73 14.14 7.52
N VAL A 108 -5.80 12.81 7.34
CA VAL A 108 -4.86 11.87 7.96
C VAL A 108 -3.68 11.65 7.00
N PRO A 109 -2.43 11.99 7.39
CA PRO A 109 -1.23 11.85 6.55
C PRO A 109 -0.75 10.39 6.47
N PHE A 110 -1.65 9.49 6.09
CA PHE A 110 -1.43 8.06 5.99
C PHE A 110 -1.53 7.60 4.55
N THR A 111 -0.47 6.98 4.05
CA THR A 111 -0.51 6.15 2.86
C THR A 111 0.27 4.88 3.11
N GLY A 112 -0.34 3.72 2.87
CA GLY A 112 0.36 2.45 2.68
C GLY A 112 0.60 2.25 1.20
N LEU A 113 1.73 2.73 0.69
CA LEU A 113 2.11 2.59 -0.72
C LEU A 113 2.48 1.12 -0.98
N MET A 114 1.92 0.54 -2.04
CA MET A 114 2.14 -0.84 -2.43
C MET A 114 3.44 -0.93 -3.22
N LEU A 115 4.41 -1.76 -2.80
CA LEU A 115 5.69 -1.84 -3.51
C LEU A 115 5.61 -2.55 -4.86
N ALA A 116 4.47 -3.16 -5.20
CA ALA A 116 4.17 -3.57 -6.58
C ALA A 116 4.05 -2.38 -7.55
N PHE A 117 3.87 -1.14 -7.04
CA PHE A 117 3.91 0.09 -7.83
C PHE A 117 5.30 0.72 -7.91
N ALA A 118 6.32 0.10 -7.31
CA ALA A 118 7.70 0.53 -7.53
C ALA A 118 8.10 0.29 -8.99
N GLY A 119 8.86 1.21 -9.57
CA GLY A 119 9.21 1.20 -10.99
C GLY A 119 9.93 -0.08 -11.44
N PRO A 120 9.96 -0.37 -12.77
CA PRO A 120 10.51 -1.62 -13.32
C PRO A 120 11.98 -1.87 -12.98
N ASN A 121 12.74 -0.83 -12.64
CA ASN A 121 14.15 -0.92 -12.25
C ASN A 121 14.36 -0.98 -10.72
N VAL A 122 13.30 -1.19 -9.94
CA VAL A 122 13.36 -1.28 -8.47
C VAL A 122 13.20 -2.74 -8.03
N ASP A 123 14.29 -3.48 -8.12
CA ASP A 123 14.39 -4.85 -7.63
C ASP A 123 14.45 -4.92 -6.09
N ALA A 124 14.48 -6.15 -5.55
CA ALA A 124 14.52 -6.36 -4.10
C ALA A 124 15.74 -5.70 -3.44
N SER A 125 16.93 -5.76 -4.07
CA SER A 125 18.15 -5.13 -3.53
C SER A 125 18.02 -3.62 -3.47
N THR A 126 17.48 -2.99 -4.51
CA THR A 126 17.23 -1.56 -4.59
C THR A 126 16.21 -1.14 -3.53
N ARG A 127 15.15 -1.91 -3.32
CA ARG A 127 14.19 -1.66 -2.23
C ARG A 127 14.86 -1.70 -0.86
N ASP A 128 15.72 -2.69 -0.62
CA ASP A 128 16.44 -2.82 0.66
C ASP A 128 17.38 -1.64 0.91
N GLN A 129 18.09 -1.17 -0.13
CA GLN A 129 18.95 0.01 -0.05
C GLN A 129 18.15 1.29 0.22
N LEU A 130 16.99 1.47 -0.41
CA LEU A 130 16.18 2.68 -0.30
C LEU A 130 15.33 2.72 0.98
N LEU A 131 14.73 1.59 1.37
CA LEU A 131 13.69 1.53 2.40
C LEU A 131 14.15 0.81 3.68
N GLY A 132 15.29 0.12 3.63
CA GLY A 132 15.71 -0.82 4.66
C GLY A 132 14.87 -2.11 4.65
N PRO A 133 15.12 -3.01 5.62
CA PRO A 133 14.45 -4.31 5.67
C PRO A 133 12.96 -4.18 6.00
N ILE A 134 12.18 -5.21 5.66
CA ILE A 134 10.81 -5.37 6.16
C ILE A 134 10.87 -5.44 7.70
N ARG A 135 10.31 -4.42 8.38
CA ARG A 135 10.43 -4.31 9.84
C ARG A 135 9.55 -5.30 10.60
N ALA A 136 8.41 -5.66 10.02
CA ALA A 136 7.49 -6.62 10.61
C ALA A 136 6.58 -7.23 9.56
N ARG A 137 6.23 -8.51 9.78
CA ARG A 137 5.06 -9.16 9.20
C ARG A 137 3.88 -8.91 10.14
N VAL A 138 2.80 -8.30 9.64
CA VAL A 138 1.69 -7.75 10.45
C VAL A 138 0.32 -8.22 10.00
N ASN A 139 -0.68 -8.08 10.88
CA ASN A 139 -2.11 -8.31 10.64
C ASN A 139 -2.46 -9.70 10.07
N GLY A 140 -2.27 -10.77 10.84
CA GLY A 140 -2.57 -12.17 10.45
C GLY A 140 -3.82 -12.74 11.14
N PRO A 141 -4.15 -14.03 10.94
CA PRO A 141 -3.29 -15.08 10.39
C PRO A 141 -3.09 -15.00 8.88
N ALA A 142 -1.90 -15.39 8.41
CA ALA A 142 -1.57 -15.47 6.99
C ALA A 142 -2.28 -16.66 6.35
N ARG A 143 -2.98 -16.44 5.23
CA ARG A 143 -3.35 -17.54 4.33
C ARG A 143 -2.23 -17.71 3.32
N GLN A 144 -1.51 -18.83 3.38
CA GLN A 144 -0.34 -19.14 2.58
C GLN A 144 -0.74 -20.11 1.48
N ARG A 145 -0.24 -19.90 0.26
CA ARG A 145 -0.47 -20.78 -0.90
C ARG A 145 0.29 -22.09 -0.82
N ASP A 146 1.48 -22.05 -0.23
CA ASP A 146 2.33 -23.23 -0.10
C ASP A 146 2.02 -23.92 1.23
N PRO A 147 1.37 -25.10 1.23
CA PRO A 147 1.05 -25.82 2.45
C PRO A 147 2.30 -26.34 3.18
N ASP A 148 3.43 -26.44 2.48
CA ASP A 148 4.72 -26.87 3.04
C ASP A 148 5.58 -25.67 3.53
N ALA A 149 5.16 -24.43 3.25
CA ALA A 149 5.86 -23.26 3.74
C ALA A 149 5.75 -23.15 5.27
N PRO A 150 6.84 -22.75 5.97
CA PRO A 150 6.78 -22.60 7.41
C PRO A 150 5.75 -21.54 7.80
N PRO A 151 5.00 -21.75 8.90
CA PRO A 151 4.03 -20.77 9.38
C PRO A 151 4.71 -19.42 9.60
N VAL A 152 4.14 -18.36 9.03
CA VAL A 152 4.63 -17.01 9.33
C VAL A 152 4.22 -16.64 10.75
N THR A 153 5.23 -16.39 11.59
CA THR A 153 5.03 -15.71 12.87
C THR A 153 4.62 -14.26 12.59
N VAL A 154 3.32 -14.01 12.60
CA VAL A 154 2.80 -12.64 12.63
C VAL A 154 2.86 -12.18 14.08
N ALA A 155 3.81 -11.29 14.38
CA ALA A 155 3.88 -10.67 15.69
C ALA A 155 2.56 -9.93 15.95
N LYS A 156 1.93 -10.15 17.11
CA LYS A 156 0.82 -9.31 17.56
C LYS A 156 1.36 -7.89 17.72
N PHE A 157 1.08 -7.03 16.73
CA PHE A 157 1.41 -5.60 16.69
C PHE A 157 2.66 -5.20 17.47
N PRO A 158 3.87 -5.44 16.92
CA PRO A 158 5.10 -5.11 17.64
C PRO A 158 5.11 -3.63 18.03
N LEU A 159 5.23 -3.33 19.33
CA LEU A 159 5.07 -1.97 19.87
C LEU A 159 5.96 -0.94 19.16
N GLY A 160 7.17 -1.33 18.77
CA GLY A 160 8.07 -0.48 17.98
C GLY A 160 7.53 -0.11 16.59
N THR A 161 6.78 -1.01 15.95
CA THR A 161 6.10 -0.74 14.66
C THR A 161 4.93 0.23 14.85
N ILE A 162 4.12 0.04 15.91
CA ILE A 162 3.04 0.99 16.25
C ILE A 162 3.63 2.37 16.54
N LEU A 163 4.63 2.44 17.42
CA LEU A 163 5.27 3.71 17.78
C LEU A 163 5.87 4.40 16.56
N ARG A 164 6.51 3.64 15.65
CA ARG A 164 7.02 4.19 14.40
C ARG A 164 5.91 4.72 13.49
N SER A 165 4.81 4.00 13.36
CA SER A 165 3.64 4.44 12.60
C SER A 165 3.09 5.76 13.16
N ILE A 166 2.93 5.86 14.49
CA ILE A 166 2.49 7.07 15.19
C ILE A 166 3.47 8.23 14.93
N GLN A 167 4.78 8.00 14.99
CA GLN A 167 5.79 9.03 14.70
C GLN A 167 5.71 9.56 13.26
N VAL A 168 5.46 8.68 12.28
CA VAL A 168 5.26 9.09 10.88
C VAL A 168 4.02 9.97 10.76
N LEU A 169 2.90 9.56 11.35
CA LEU A 169 1.64 10.31 11.32
C LEU A 169 1.74 11.67 12.03
N ALA A 170 2.24 11.69 13.27
CA ALA A 170 2.42 12.90 14.06
C ALA A 170 3.35 13.89 13.35
N GLY A 171 4.46 13.40 12.80
CA GLY A 171 5.35 14.21 12.01
C GLY A 171 4.68 14.76 10.74
N GLY A 172 3.87 13.93 10.07
CA GLY A 172 3.12 14.32 8.87
C GLY A 172 2.13 15.45 9.15
N TRP A 173 1.39 15.37 10.27
CA TRP A 173 0.49 16.45 10.69
C TRP A 173 1.25 17.74 10.97
N PHE A 174 2.35 17.66 11.73
CA PHE A 174 3.19 18.82 12.06
C PHE A 174 3.75 19.52 10.80
N ARG A 175 4.01 18.76 9.73
CA ARG A 175 4.53 19.26 8.45
C ARG A 175 3.46 19.50 7.38
N ASN A 176 2.18 19.36 7.74
CA ASN A 176 1.07 19.45 6.80
C ASN A 176 1.12 18.45 5.62
N GLU A 177 1.80 17.31 5.78
CA GLU A 177 2.05 16.32 4.71
C GLU A 177 0.84 15.43 4.37
N HIS A 178 -0.37 15.81 4.82
CA HIS A 178 -1.60 15.22 4.32
C HIS A 178 -2.01 15.82 2.96
N THR A 179 -1.42 16.96 2.58
CA THR A 179 -1.62 17.65 1.30
C THR A 179 -0.28 18.23 0.78
N PRO A 180 0.00 18.32 -0.55
CA PRO A 180 -0.83 17.80 -1.63
C PRO A 180 -0.99 16.27 -1.57
N SER A 181 -1.99 15.74 -2.27
CA SER A 181 -2.23 14.30 -2.34
C SER A 181 -2.55 13.90 -3.77
N PRO A 182 -1.96 12.80 -4.29
CA PRO A 182 -2.36 12.25 -5.58
C PRO A 182 -3.70 11.51 -5.48
N PHE A 183 -4.26 11.34 -4.28
CA PHE A 183 -5.48 10.57 -4.03
C PHE A 183 -6.69 11.46 -3.74
N PHE A 184 -6.46 12.64 -3.17
CA PHE A 184 -7.52 13.57 -2.77
C PHE A 184 -7.30 14.95 -3.40
N ASP A 185 -8.40 15.61 -3.73
CA ASP A 185 -8.39 16.99 -4.17
C ASP A 185 -8.02 17.92 -3.00
N GLY A 186 -7.06 18.82 -3.23
CA GLY A 186 -6.49 19.66 -2.17
C GLY A 186 -7.42 20.75 -1.66
N THR A 187 -8.47 21.10 -2.42
CA THR A 187 -9.43 22.16 -2.05
C THR A 187 -10.69 21.57 -1.43
N THR A 188 -11.25 20.54 -2.05
CA THR A 188 -12.52 19.93 -1.64
C THR A 188 -12.35 18.75 -0.69
N GLY A 189 -11.16 18.13 -0.65
CA GLY A 189 -10.94 16.88 0.08
C GLY A 189 -11.61 15.66 -0.56
N ALA A 190 -12.27 15.81 -1.70
CA ALA A 190 -12.91 14.72 -2.40
C ALA A 190 -11.87 13.74 -2.96
N PRO A 191 -12.15 12.42 -2.96
CA PRO A 191 -11.27 11.46 -3.62
C PRO A 191 -11.24 11.73 -5.13
N ARG A 192 -10.05 11.68 -5.74
CA ARG A 192 -9.86 11.93 -7.18
C ARG A 192 -10.49 10.85 -8.06
N ALA A 193 -10.78 9.67 -7.51
CA ALA A 193 -11.58 8.64 -8.14
C ALA A 193 -12.72 8.22 -7.21
N THR A 194 -13.94 8.11 -7.74
CA THR A 194 -15.09 7.65 -6.96
C THR A 194 -14.87 6.19 -6.53
N PRO A 195 -14.90 5.88 -5.23
CA PRO A 195 -14.64 4.53 -4.77
C PRO A 195 -15.80 3.57 -5.11
N ARG A 196 -15.50 2.46 -5.80
CA ARG A 196 -16.41 1.31 -5.88
C ARG A 196 -16.43 0.59 -4.53
N VAL A 197 -17.54 0.69 -3.80
CA VAL A 197 -17.73 -0.05 -2.55
C VAL A 197 -18.34 -1.40 -2.90
N LEU A 198 -17.69 -2.48 -2.47
CA LEU A 198 -18.24 -3.83 -2.67
C LEU A 198 -19.47 -4.04 -1.78
N SER A 199 -20.45 -4.75 -2.33
CA SER A 199 -21.52 -5.35 -1.55
C SER A 199 -20.99 -6.45 -0.63
N GLU A 200 -21.80 -6.85 0.34
CA GLU A 200 -21.46 -7.95 1.24
C GLU A 200 -21.23 -9.26 0.48
N ASP A 201 -22.09 -9.59 -0.48
CA ASP A 201 -21.98 -10.78 -1.33
C ASP A 201 -20.71 -10.78 -2.19
N GLU A 202 -20.35 -9.64 -2.80
CA GLU A 202 -19.10 -9.52 -3.57
C GLU A 202 -17.88 -9.70 -2.66
N ARG A 203 -17.93 -9.15 -1.45
CA ARG A 203 -16.85 -9.29 -0.46
C ARG A 203 -16.70 -10.74 -0.01
N GLU A 204 -17.80 -11.45 0.21
CA GLU A 204 -17.75 -12.85 0.66
C GLU A 204 -17.21 -13.76 -0.44
N LYS A 205 -17.64 -13.58 -1.69
CA LYS A 205 -17.05 -14.28 -2.84
C LYS A 205 -15.54 -14.06 -2.97
N LEU A 206 -15.05 -12.85 -2.68
CA LEU A 206 -13.61 -12.60 -2.66
C LEU A 206 -12.90 -13.33 -1.52
N ARG A 207 -13.52 -13.44 -0.35
CA ARG A 207 -12.95 -14.22 0.77
C ARG A 207 -12.91 -15.70 0.46
N GLU A 208 -13.94 -16.24 -0.19
CA GLU A 208 -13.92 -17.63 -0.69
C GLU A 208 -12.76 -17.84 -1.66
N ARG A 209 -12.53 -16.91 -2.60
CA ARG A 209 -11.38 -16.97 -3.52
C ARG A 209 -10.03 -16.99 -2.78
N VAL A 210 -9.88 -16.20 -1.72
CA VAL A 210 -8.69 -16.24 -0.85
C VAL A 210 -8.53 -17.62 -0.21
N LEU A 211 -9.61 -18.20 0.30
CA LEU A 211 -9.59 -19.51 0.96
C LEU A 211 -9.27 -20.65 -0.01
N THR A 212 -9.67 -20.55 -1.28
CA THR A 212 -9.35 -21.55 -2.31
C THR A 212 -7.95 -21.40 -2.90
N TRP A 213 -7.36 -20.20 -2.79
CA TRP A 213 -6.03 -19.91 -3.31
C TRP A 213 -4.92 -20.33 -2.35
N ALA A 214 -5.19 -20.23 -1.05
CA ALA A 214 -4.31 -20.68 0.02
C ALA A 214 -4.46 -22.18 0.27
#